data_AF-A0A536WKN4-F1
#
_entry.id   AF-A0A536WKN4-F1
#
_cell.length_a   1.000
_cell.length_b   1.000
_cell.length_c   1.000
_cell.angle_alpha   90.00
_cell.angle_beta   90.00
_cell.angle_gamma   90.00
#
_symmetry.space_group_name_H-M   'P 1'
#
loop_
_entity.id
_entity.type
_entity.pdbx_description
1 polymer ?
#
loop_
_entity_poly.entity_id
_entity_poly.type
_entity_poly.pdbx_seq_one_letter_code
_entity_poly.pdbx_strand_id
1 'polypeptide(L)' 'MSAVLQTHPGAASDVNSRLTFQKNLQTVTNKIHATSNVDEIMLEVSADICTLFNADRLTIYTVGEDKQTIVSKV' A
#
# COMPACT_ATOMS: atom_id res chain seq x y z
N MET A 1 41.22 -17.79 4.55
CA MET A 1 41.16 -16.71 3.55
C MET A 1 39.70 -16.32 3.41
N SER A 2 39.33 -15.15 3.94
CA SER A 2 37.95 -14.67 4.05
C SER A 2 37.36 -14.39 2.68
N ALA A 3 36.21 -14.98 2.37
CA ALA A 3 35.41 -14.56 1.23
C ALA A 3 34.88 -13.16 1.54
N VAL A 4 35.47 -12.16 0.88
CA VAL A 4 35.00 -10.78 0.87
C VAL A 4 33.62 -10.81 0.21
N LEU A 5 32.58 -10.57 0.99
CA LEU A 5 31.22 -10.36 0.52
C LEU A 5 31.21 -9.10 -0.35
N GLN A 6 31.44 -9.26 -1.66
CA GLN A 6 31.24 -8.19 -2.64
C GLN A 6 29.75 -7.88 -2.69
N THR A 7 29.33 -6.94 -1.85
CA THR A 7 28.01 -6.31 -1.92
C THR A 7 27.98 -5.55 -3.25
N HIS A 8 27.30 -6.12 -4.24
CA HIS A 8 27.04 -5.40 -5.49
C HIS A 8 26.31 -4.10 -5.14
N PRO A 9 26.71 -2.94 -5.68
CA PRO A 9 26.08 -1.66 -5.36
C PRO A 9 24.56 -1.64 -5.61
N GLY A 10 24.07 -2.49 -6.53
CA GLY A 10 22.63 -2.71 -6.76
C GLY A 10 21.87 -3.38 -5.60
N ALA A 11 22.54 -4.22 -4.79
CA ALA A 11 21.89 -4.93 -3.68
C ALA A 11 21.57 -3.98 -2.51
N ALA A 12 22.43 -2.99 -2.24
CA ALA A 12 22.20 -1.99 -1.20
C ALA A 12 21.05 -1.03 -1.57
N SER A 13 20.95 -0.64 -2.86
CA SER A 13 19.84 0.17 -3.35
C SER A 13 18.50 -0.59 -3.33
N ASP A 14 18.50 -1.88 -3.65
CA ASP A 14 17.30 -2.74 -3.57
C ASP A 14 16.81 -2.91 -2.13
N VAL A 15 17.72 -3.01 -1.17
CA VAL A 15 17.36 -3.07 0.25
C VAL A 15 16.76 -1.73 0.71
N ASN A 16 17.34 -0.61 0.29
CA ASN A 16 16.84 0.71 0.66
C ASN A 16 15.43 0.99 0.07
N SER A 17 15.19 0.61 -1.19
CA SER A 17 13.88 0.74 -1.84
C SER A 17 12.82 -0.10 -1.14
N ARG A 18 13.13 -1.36 -0.80
CA ARG A 18 12.23 -2.24 -0.03
C ARG A 18 11.92 -1.68 1.35
N LEU A 19 12.91 -1.15 2.07
CA LEU A 19 12.69 -0.54 3.38
C LEU A 19 11.80 0.70 3.29
N THR A 20 12.02 1.55 2.28
CA THR A 20 11.20 2.73 2.03
C THR A 20 9.76 2.34 1.69
N PHE A 21 9.58 1.36 0.82
CA PHE A 21 8.27 0.81 0.50
C PHE A 21 7.56 0.26 1.74
N GLN A 22 8.25 -0.56 2.55
CA GLN A 22 7.68 -1.12 3.79
C GLN A 22 7.28 -0.03 4.80
N LYS A 23 8.09 1.02 4.94
CA LYS A 23 7.74 2.16 5.79
C LYS A 23 6.48 2.88 5.30
N ASN A 24 6.40 3.17 4.00
CA ASN A 24 5.25 3.83 3.42
C ASN A 24 3.99 2.95 3.50
N LEU A 25 4.13 1.64 3.26
CA LEU A 25 3.06 0.66 3.44
C LEU A 25 2.56 0.65 4.88
N GLN A 26 3.45 0.66 5.88
CA GLN A 26 3.05 0.73 7.28
C GLN A 26 2.27 2.01 7.59
N THR A 27 2.69 3.16 7.04
CA THR A 27 1.96 4.43 7.19
C THR A 27 0.56 4.33 6.62
N VAL A 28 0.40 3.79 5.41
CA VAL A 28 -0.91 3.59 4.76
C VAL A 28 -1.79 2.65 5.59
N THR A 29 -1.27 1.52 6.03
CA THR A 29 -2.02 0.54 6.84
C THR A 29 -2.48 1.15 8.17
N ASN A 30 -1.65 1.96 8.82
CA ASN A 30 -2.04 2.65 10.04
C ASN A 30 -3.18 3.66 9.79
N LYS A 31 -3.18 4.37 8.65
CA LYS A 31 -4.28 5.25 8.27
C LYS A 31 -5.56 4.46 8.02
N ILE A 32 -5.49 3.34 7.29
CA ILE A 32 -6.64 2.44 7.06
C ILE A 32 -7.25 2.01 8.40
N HIS A 33 -6.43 1.58 9.36
CA HIS A 33 -6.92 1.16 10.68
C HIS A 33 -7.51 2.29 11.53
N ALA A 34 -7.14 3.54 11.26
CA ALA A 34 -7.69 4.70 11.95
C ALA A 34 -9.06 5.14 11.39
N THR A 35 -9.41 4.71 10.18
CA THR A 35 -10.72 5.03 9.58
C THR A 35 -11.86 4.24 10.22
N SER A 36 -13.04 4.86 10.29
CA SER A 36 -14.24 4.29 10.88
C SER A 36 -15.05 3.44 9.90
N ASN A 37 -14.90 3.66 8.60
CA ASN A 37 -15.65 2.97 7.55
C ASN A 37 -14.95 3.05 6.19
N VAL A 38 -15.46 2.30 5.20
CA VAL A 38 -14.89 2.24 3.85
C VAL A 38 -14.98 3.57 3.11
N ASP A 39 -16.00 4.39 3.36
CA ASP A 39 -16.15 5.70 2.70
C ASP A 39 -15.04 6.66 3.11
N GLU A 40 -14.62 6.60 4.37
CA GLU A 40 -13.48 7.38 4.89
C GLU A 40 -12.14 6.94 4.27
N ILE A 41 -11.95 5.62 4.05
CA ILE A 41 -10.79 5.11 3.29
C ILE A 41 -10.74 5.72 1.89
N MET A 42 -11.88 5.88 1.22
CA MET A 42 -11.94 6.47 -0.12
C MET A 42 -11.55 7.92 -0.15
N LEU A 43 -11.98 8.70 0.84
CA LEU A 43 -11.73 10.12 0.88
C LEU A 43 -10.31 10.45 1.35
N GLU A 44 -9.81 9.76 2.37
CA GLU A 44 -8.60 10.17 3.07
C GLU A 44 -7.36 9.33 2.73
N VAL A 45 -7.53 8.07 2.32
CA VAL A 45 -6.43 7.11 2.17
C VAL A 45 -6.17 6.72 0.71
N SER A 46 -7.14 6.91 -0.18
CA SER A 46 -7.05 6.55 -1.60
C SER A 46 -5.83 7.14 -2.31
N ALA A 47 -5.54 8.42 -2.11
CA ALA A 47 -4.40 9.10 -2.71
C ALA A 47 -3.05 8.53 -2.25
N ASP A 48 -2.94 8.17 -0.97
CA ASP A 48 -1.73 7.55 -0.42
C ASP A 48 -1.52 6.15 -0.97
N ILE A 49 -2.59 5.36 -1.12
CA ILE A 49 -2.55 4.03 -1.75
C ILE A 49 -2.11 4.15 -3.20
N CYS A 50 -2.72 5.07 -3.97
CA CYS A 50 -2.32 5.34 -5.35
C CYS A 50 -0.84 5.72 -5.44
N THR A 51 -0.35 6.59 -4.56
CA THR A 51 1.07 7.00 -4.52
C THR A 51 1.99 5.83 -4.16
N LEU A 52 1.62 5.01 -3.17
CA LEU A 52 2.41 3.85 -2.72
C LEU A 52 2.62 2.83 -3.85
N PHE A 53 1.60 2.61 -4.67
CA PHE A 53 1.63 1.65 -5.77
C PHE A 53 1.93 2.28 -7.12
N ASN A 54 2.18 3.59 -7.16
CA ASN A 54 2.36 4.35 -8.40
C ASN A 54 1.22 4.11 -9.41
N ALA A 55 -0.01 4.23 -8.92
CA ALA A 55 -1.25 4.00 -9.66
C ALA A 55 -2.02 5.30 -9.87
N ASP A 56 -2.73 5.37 -11.00
CA ASP A 56 -3.54 6.56 -11.34
C ASP A 56 -4.94 6.53 -10.69
N ARG A 57 -5.48 5.32 -10.46
CA ARG A 57 -6.84 5.14 -9.93
C ARG A 57 -6.92 3.94 -9.00
N LEU A 58 -7.72 4.09 -7.95
CA LEU A 58 -8.16 3.05 -7.04
C LEU A 58 -9.68 2.86 -7.22
N THR A 59 -10.18 1.65 -7.02
CA THR A 59 -11.63 1.37 -6.94
C THR A 59 -11.82 0.28 -5.90
N ILE A 60 -12.77 0.49 -4.98
CA ILE A 60 -13.07 -0.50 -3.94
C ILE A 60 -14.45 -1.09 -4.23
N TYR A 61 -14.51 -2.41 -4.17
CA TYR A 61 -15.75 -3.15 -4.27
C TYR A 61 -16.13 -3.66 -2.89
N THR A 62 -17.31 -3.29 -2.43
CA THR A 62 -17.87 -3.80 -1.18
C THR A 62 -18.98 -4.77 -1.48
N VAL A 63 -19.04 -5.87 -0.74
CA VAL A 63 -20.17 -6.80 -0.80
C VAL A 63 -21.36 -6.12 -0.13
N GLY A 64 -22.52 -6.12 -0.80
CA GLY A 64 -23.76 -5.61 -0.24
C GLY A 64 -24.19 -6.41 1.00
N GLU A 65 -25.05 -5.82 1.85
CA GLU A 65 -25.52 -6.49 3.07
C GLU A 65 -26.22 -7.83 2.79
N ASP A 66 -26.88 -7.93 1.63
CA ASP A 66 -27.54 -9.15 1.14
C ASP A 66 -26.56 -10.26 0.72
N LYS A 67 -25.26 -9.94 0.58
CA LYS A 67 -24.20 -10.80 0.04
C LYS A 67 -24.46 -11.33 -1.37
N GLN A 68 -25.43 -10.76 -2.09
CA GLN A 68 -25.76 -11.11 -3.46
C GLN A 68 -25.29 -10.04 -4.45
N THR A 69 -24.85 -8.89 -3.95
CA THR A 69 -24.45 -7.74 -4.75
C THR A 69 -23.02 -7.31 -4.43
N ILE A 70 -22.36 -6.74 -5.45
CA ILE A 70 -21.09 -6.05 -5.30
C ILE A 70 -21.33 -4.60 -5.68
N VAL A 71 -21.08 -3.70 -4.73
CA VAL A 71 -21.22 -2.26 -4.92
C VAL A 71 -19.83 -1.70 -5.19
N SER A 72 -19.68 -1.01 -6.33
CA SER A 72 -18.48 -0.25 -6.64
C SER A 72 -18.56 1.10 -5.95
N LYS A 73 -17.48 1.48 -5.26
CA LYS A 73 -17.29 2.81 -4.75
C LYS A 73 -15.98 3.40 -5.35
N VAL A 74 -15.96 4.71 -5.58
CA VAL A 74 -14.89 5.46 -6.30
C VAL A 74 -14.09 6.31 -5.33
#